data_AF-A0AAU4I6N3-F1
#
_entry.id   AF-A0AAU4I6N3-F1
#
_cell.length_a   1.000
_cell.length_b   1.000
_cell.length_c   1.000
_cell.angle_alpha   90.00
_cell.angle_beta   90.00
_cell.angle_gamma   90.00
#
_symmetry.space_group_name_H-M   'P 1'
#
loop_
_entity.id
_entity.type
_entity.pdbx_description
1 polymer ?
#
loop_
_entity_poly.entity_id
_entity_poly.type
_entity_poly.pdbx_seq_one_letter_code
_entity_poly.pdbx_strand_id
1 'polypeptide(L)'
;MSTPADDEEPVEPFWMIAANVVLWRRYGEGGQGQRPGTKMFKGGSRVYVGTTRGGLRDCEVAGRPRHGRGYRQSYVATRHLHGFRPVLVRSPALLRFEMGYLKEEYARDLAVLLERYAWELRSGAWPDWPHPEPCHCHECLALRPHR
;
A
#
# COMPACT_ATOMS: atom_id res chain seq x y z
N MET A 1 40.11 7.06 22.93
CA MET A 1 39.37 7.71 21.83
C MET A 1 37.96 7.13 21.86
N SER A 2 37.03 7.85 22.49
CA SER A 2 35.64 7.41 22.65
C SER A 2 34.87 7.77 21.38
N THR A 3 34.20 6.79 20.77
CA THR A 3 33.22 7.01 19.70
C THR A 3 32.09 7.88 20.27
N PRO A 4 31.64 8.95 19.60
CA PRO A 4 30.41 9.61 20.02
C PRO A 4 29.27 8.60 19.82
N ALA A 5 28.58 8.26 20.91
CA ALA A 5 27.27 7.66 20.80
C ALA A 5 26.40 8.70 20.09
N ASP A 6 25.87 8.35 18.93
CA ASP A 6 24.84 9.15 18.27
C ASP A 6 23.71 9.37 19.29
N ASP A 7 23.59 10.59 19.80
CA ASP A 7 22.39 11.09 20.47
C ASP A 7 21.26 11.16 19.42
N GLU A 8 20.80 10.01 18.94
CA GLU A 8 19.52 9.91 18.24
C GLU A 8 18.43 10.09 19.30
N GLU A 9 17.91 11.33 19.43
CA GLU A 9 16.72 11.60 20.24
C GLU A 9 15.64 10.55 19.90
N PRO A 10 15.00 9.94 20.91
CA PRO A 10 14.01 8.89 20.69
C PRO A 10 12.83 9.48 19.93
N VAL A 11 12.72 9.13 18.65
CA VAL A 11 11.68 9.69 17.81
C VAL A 11 10.31 9.20 18.27
N GLU A 12 9.40 10.14 18.51
CA GLU A 12 8.07 9.83 19.01
C GLU A 12 7.29 8.91 18.03
N PRO A 13 6.65 7.84 18.54
CA PRO A 13 5.79 7.00 17.72
C PRO A 13 4.63 7.79 17.10
N PHE A 14 4.29 7.49 15.86
CA PHE A 14 3.25 8.21 15.11
C PHE A 14 2.33 7.24 14.37
N TRP A 15 1.08 7.64 14.13
CA TRP A 15 0.11 6.81 13.44
C TRP A 15 0.24 6.94 11.93
N MET A 16 0.21 5.80 11.26
CA MET A 16 0.14 5.66 9.81
C MET A 16 -0.90 4.59 9.45
N ILE A 17 -1.11 4.37 8.16
CA ILE A 17 -1.93 3.24 7.69
C ILE A 17 -1.02 2.20 7.04
N ALA A 18 -1.05 0.97 7.53
CA ALA A 18 -0.41 -0.14 6.85
C ALA A 18 -1.39 -0.73 5.81
N ALA A 19 -0.86 -1.06 4.64
CA ALA A 19 -1.58 -1.78 3.60
C ALA A 19 -0.67 -2.81 2.94
N ASN A 20 -1.26 -3.74 2.20
CA ASN A 20 -0.53 -4.71 1.39
C ASN A 20 -0.71 -4.38 -0.09
N VAL A 21 0.34 -4.57 -0.87
CA VAL A 21 0.27 -4.52 -2.32
C VAL A 21 -0.45 -5.78 -2.82
N VAL A 22 -1.41 -5.65 -3.73
CA VAL A 22 -2.09 -6.81 -4.33
C VAL A 22 -1.10 -7.78 -4.96
N LEU A 23 -1.33 -9.09 -4.81
CA LEU A 23 -0.46 -10.12 -5.38
C LEU A 23 -0.32 -9.95 -6.90
N TRP A 24 -1.47 -9.83 -7.57
CA TRP A 24 -1.57 -9.55 -8.99
C TRP A 24 -2.64 -8.50 -9.25
N ARG A 25 -2.44 -7.74 -10.33
CA ARG A 25 -3.39 -6.75 -10.85
C ARG A 25 -3.69 -7.03 -12.31
N ARG A 26 -4.92 -6.75 -12.72
CA ARG A 26 -5.30 -6.64 -14.14
C ARG A 26 -4.65 -5.41 -14.77
N TYR A 27 -4.30 -5.49 -16.04
CA TYR A 27 -3.61 -4.44 -16.79
C TYR A 27 -3.87 -4.59 -18.29
N GLY A 28 -3.67 -3.51 -19.04
CA GLY A 28 -3.85 -3.48 -20.49
C GLY A 28 -5.31 -3.35 -20.89
N GLU A 29 -5.56 -3.49 -22.18
CA GLU A 29 -6.90 -3.43 -22.78
C GLU A 29 -7.85 -4.44 -22.13
N GLY A 30 -9.04 -3.97 -21.75
CA GLY A 30 -10.05 -4.79 -21.07
C GLY A 30 -9.59 -5.45 -19.77
N GLY A 31 -8.43 -5.07 -19.22
CA GLY A 31 -7.84 -5.72 -18.04
C GLY A 31 -7.49 -7.19 -18.26
N GLN A 32 -7.23 -7.60 -19.51
CA GLN A 32 -6.94 -8.99 -19.88
C GLN A 32 -5.51 -9.42 -19.50
N GLY A 33 -4.58 -8.47 -19.45
CA GLY A 33 -3.22 -8.73 -18.96
C GLY A 33 -3.17 -8.83 -17.44
N GLN A 34 -2.21 -9.60 -16.92
CA GLN A 34 -1.98 -9.73 -15.47
C GLN A 34 -0.53 -9.38 -15.13
N ARG A 35 -0.32 -8.56 -14.10
CA ARG A 35 1.01 -8.20 -13.62
C ARG A 35 1.10 -8.35 -12.10
N PRO A 36 2.21 -8.89 -11.57
CA PRO A 36 2.39 -8.98 -10.13
C PRO A 36 2.69 -7.59 -9.52
N GLY A 37 2.20 -7.37 -8.30
CA GLY A 37 2.56 -6.22 -7.46
C GLY A 37 2.34 -4.85 -8.09
N THR A 38 3.33 -3.97 -7.98
CA THR A 38 3.44 -2.70 -8.73
C THR A 38 4.79 -2.62 -9.45
N LYS A 39 5.10 -1.47 -10.07
CA LYS A 39 6.45 -1.24 -10.62
C LYS A 39 7.52 -1.28 -9.51
N MET A 40 7.22 -0.68 -8.35
CA MET A 40 8.20 -0.50 -7.25
C MET A 40 8.15 -1.59 -6.19
N PHE A 41 6.99 -2.18 -5.94
CA PHE A 41 6.77 -3.07 -4.81
C PHE A 41 6.30 -4.46 -5.26
N LYS A 42 6.78 -5.50 -4.58
CA LYS A 42 6.40 -6.89 -4.87
C LYS A 42 4.93 -7.12 -4.47
N GLY A 43 4.23 -7.99 -5.18
CA GLY A 43 2.90 -8.43 -4.73
C GLY A 43 2.96 -9.03 -3.32
N GLY A 44 2.01 -8.66 -2.47
CA GLY A 44 1.93 -9.07 -1.06
C GLY A 44 2.85 -8.30 -0.11
N SER A 45 3.70 -7.39 -0.60
CA SER A 45 4.57 -6.61 0.30
C SER A 45 3.76 -5.59 1.10
N ARG A 46 4.09 -5.44 2.38
CA ARG A 46 3.55 -4.38 3.24
C ARG A 46 4.13 -3.01 2.84
N VAL A 47 3.27 -2.01 2.80
CA VAL A 47 3.60 -0.60 2.64
C VAL A 47 2.91 0.23 3.73
N TYR A 48 3.39 1.44 3.93
CA TYR A 48 2.86 2.42 4.89
C TYR A 48 2.40 3.64 4.12
N VAL A 49 1.13 3.99 4.26
CA VAL A 49 0.49 5.15 3.64
C VAL A 49 0.58 6.32 4.61
N GLY A 50 1.13 7.44 4.15
CA GLY A 50 1.18 8.68 4.93
C GLY A 50 0.13 9.70 4.49
N THR A 51 -0.13 9.83 3.18
CA THR A 51 -1.13 10.75 2.63
C THR A 51 -1.71 10.23 1.32
N THR A 52 -2.69 10.96 0.77
CA THR A 52 -3.36 10.66 -0.50
C THR A 52 -3.29 11.84 -1.45
N ARG A 53 -3.22 11.58 -2.76
CA ARG A 53 -3.16 12.59 -3.81
C ARG A 53 -4.31 12.39 -4.79
N GLY A 54 -4.93 13.51 -5.20
CA GLY A 54 -6.09 13.50 -6.09
C GLY A 54 -7.33 12.90 -5.43
N GLY A 55 -7.58 13.27 -4.16
CA GLY A 55 -8.54 12.61 -3.29
C GLY A 55 -7.98 11.28 -2.81
N LEU A 56 -8.78 10.21 -2.88
CA LEU A 56 -8.40 8.86 -2.48
C LEU A 56 -7.74 8.04 -3.60
N ARG A 57 -7.39 8.66 -4.74
CA ARG A 57 -6.98 7.95 -5.97
C ARG A 57 -5.62 7.30 -5.88
N ASP A 58 -4.63 8.06 -5.40
CA ASP A 58 -3.27 7.61 -5.22
C ASP A 58 -2.87 7.75 -3.75
N CYS A 59 -2.26 6.72 -3.18
CA CYS A 59 -1.62 6.78 -1.87
C CYS A 59 -0.14 7.10 -2.03
N GLU A 60 0.36 8.04 -1.24
CA GLU A 60 1.80 8.15 -1.01
C GLU A 60 2.22 7.06 -0.04
N VAL A 61 3.11 6.17 -0.49
CA VAL A 61 3.50 5.01 0.32
C VAL A 61 5.00 4.87 0.45
N ALA A 62 5.44 4.43 1.62
CA ALA A 62 6.78 3.92 1.87
C ALA A 62 6.74 2.40 2.07
N GLY A 63 7.63 1.68 1.40
CA GLY A 63 7.75 0.24 1.53
C GLY A 63 9.12 -0.27 1.14
N ARG A 64 9.37 -1.55 1.36
CA ARG A 64 10.59 -2.19 0.85
C ARG A 64 10.40 -2.46 -0.65
N PRO A 65 11.26 -1.90 -1.53
CA PRO A 65 11.11 -2.09 -2.96
C PRO A 65 11.37 -3.55 -3.34
N ARG A 66 10.84 -3.97 -4.49
CA ARG A 66 11.09 -5.31 -5.05
C ARG A 66 12.57 -5.55 -5.38
N HIS A 67 13.33 -4.49 -5.61
CA HIS A 67 14.77 -4.51 -5.88
C HIS A 67 15.45 -3.44 -5.03
N GLY A 68 16.52 -3.81 -4.32
CA GLY A 68 17.30 -2.92 -3.47
C GLY A 68 17.07 -3.13 -1.96
N ARG A 69 17.82 -2.38 -1.16
CA ARG A 69 17.75 -2.36 0.31
C ARG A 69 17.10 -1.07 0.79
N GLY A 70 16.55 -1.09 2.00
CA GLY A 70 15.91 0.06 2.62
C GLY A 70 14.47 0.30 2.16
N TYR A 71 13.86 1.35 2.69
CA TYR A 71 12.54 1.80 2.28
C TYR A 71 12.64 2.74 1.07
N ARG A 72 11.58 2.78 0.27
CA ARG A 72 11.40 3.73 -0.85
C ARG A 72 10.00 4.30 -0.81
N GLN A 73 9.88 5.59 -1.08
CA GLN A 73 8.62 6.28 -1.32
C GLN A 73 8.19 6.14 -2.78
N SER A 74 6.88 6.07 -3.01
CA SER A 74 6.25 6.16 -4.32
C SER A 74 4.78 6.49 -4.17
N TYR A 75 4.19 7.14 -5.17
CA TYR A 75 2.74 7.13 -5.32
C TYR A 75 2.29 5.78 -5.89
N VAL A 76 1.23 5.21 -5.33
CA VAL A 76 0.62 3.96 -5.78
C VAL A 76 -0.89 4.16 -5.84
N ALA A 77 -1.49 3.81 -6.99
CA ALA A 77 -2.95 3.84 -7.12
C ALA A 77 -3.60 2.97 -6.04
N THR A 78 -4.60 3.53 -5.35
CA THR A 78 -5.27 2.94 -4.19
C THR A 78 -5.84 1.55 -4.48
N ARG A 79 -6.34 1.34 -5.71
CA ARG A 79 -6.80 0.03 -6.18
C ARG A 79 -5.75 -1.09 -6.13
N HIS A 80 -4.45 -0.76 -6.14
CA HIS A 80 -3.37 -1.74 -6.05
C HIS A 80 -2.98 -2.10 -4.60
N LEU A 81 -3.70 -1.56 -3.62
CA LEU A 81 -3.48 -1.79 -2.19
C LEU A 81 -4.74 -2.39 -1.55
N HIS A 82 -4.56 -3.17 -0.49
CA HIS A 82 -5.66 -3.79 0.28
C HIS A 82 -5.25 -4.04 1.73
N GLY A 83 -6.22 -4.34 2.59
CA GLY A 83 -5.98 -4.61 4.01
C GLY A 83 -5.47 -3.39 4.76
N PHE A 84 -6.03 -2.21 4.45
CA PHE A 84 -5.72 -0.95 5.10
C PHE A 84 -6.07 -1.02 6.58
N ARG A 85 -5.10 -0.72 7.45
CA ARG A 85 -5.30 -0.69 8.89
C ARG A 85 -4.44 0.38 9.56
N PRO A 86 -4.96 1.11 10.56
CA PRO A 86 -4.16 2.05 11.34
C PRO A 86 -3.07 1.28 12.12
N VAL A 87 -1.86 1.83 12.15
CA VAL A 87 -0.74 1.26 12.89
C VAL A 87 0.10 2.37 13.53
N LEU A 88 0.54 2.13 14.76
CA LEU A 88 1.54 2.97 15.41
C LEU A 88 2.94 2.55 14.95
N VAL A 89 3.65 3.45 14.27
CA VAL A 89 4.98 3.21 13.71
C VAL A 89 6.05 3.77 14.65
N ARG A 90 7.08 2.96 14.92
CA ARG A 90 8.24 3.31 15.75
C ARG A 90 9.57 3.22 15.00
N SER A 91 9.54 3.04 13.69
CA SER A 91 10.74 2.75 12.89
C SER A 91 11.41 4.05 12.44
N PRO A 92 12.66 4.34 12.88
CA PRO A 92 13.41 5.52 12.43
C PRO A 92 13.59 5.57 10.91
N ALA A 93 13.65 4.39 10.26
CA ALA A 93 13.78 4.31 8.81
C ALA A 93 12.56 4.84 8.04
N LEU A 94 11.38 4.85 8.66
CA LEU A 94 10.17 5.44 8.10
C LEU A 94 10.04 6.93 8.43
N LEU A 95 10.64 7.36 9.54
CA LEU A 95 10.64 8.75 10.00
C LEU A 95 11.46 9.69 9.11
N ARG A 96 12.45 9.14 8.38
CA ARG A 96 13.21 9.90 7.39
C ARG A 96 12.40 10.31 6.15
N PHE A 97 11.13 9.90 6.05
CA PHE A 97 10.26 10.27 4.95
C PHE A 97 9.24 11.32 5.39
N GLU A 98 9.14 12.41 4.63
CA GLU A 98 8.16 13.48 4.84
C GLU A 98 6.76 13.10 4.32
N MET A 99 6.22 11.93 4.71
CA MET A 99 4.90 11.46 4.22
C MET A 99 3.71 11.96 5.05
N GLY A 100 3.96 12.78 6.07
CA GLY A 100 2.96 13.17 7.06
C GLY A 100 2.69 12.05 8.06
N TYR A 101 2.37 12.45 9.29
CA TYR A 101 1.88 11.58 10.34
C TYR A 101 0.41 11.90 10.61
N LEU A 102 -0.34 10.88 11.00
CA LEU A 102 -1.77 10.99 11.26
C LEU A 102 -2.02 10.97 12.76
N LYS A 103 -3.15 11.55 13.18
CA LYS A 103 -3.75 11.21 14.47
C LYS A 103 -4.37 9.81 14.37
N GLU A 104 -4.46 9.10 15.50
CA GLU A 104 -5.00 7.74 15.54
C GLU A 104 -6.40 7.62 14.91
N GLU A 105 -7.32 8.48 15.34
CA GLU A 105 -8.70 8.52 14.88
C GLU A 105 -8.77 8.76 13.36
N TYR A 106 -8.02 9.75 12.88
CA TYR A 106 -7.94 10.03 11.45
C TYR A 106 -7.35 8.86 10.65
N ALA A 107 -6.32 8.18 11.18
CA ALA A 107 -5.76 6.99 10.54
C ALA A 107 -6.76 5.83 10.47
N ARG A 108 -7.59 5.67 11.51
CA ARG A 108 -8.64 4.64 11.55
C ARG A 108 -9.72 4.92 10.50
N ASP A 109 -10.24 6.13 10.46
CA ASP A 109 -11.30 6.51 9.52
C ASP A 109 -10.82 6.46 8.07
N LEU A 110 -9.63 7.00 7.82
CA LEU A 110 -9.04 6.99 6.49
C LEU A 110 -8.72 5.56 6.02
N ALA A 111 -8.31 4.65 6.91
CA ALA A 111 -8.11 3.25 6.54
C ALA A 111 -9.40 2.58 6.04
N VAL A 112 -10.52 2.83 6.71
CA VAL A 112 -11.84 2.32 6.31
C VAL A 112 -12.25 2.89 4.95
N LEU A 113 -12.10 4.21 4.76
CA LEU A 113 -12.41 4.88 3.50
C LEU A 113 -11.56 4.36 2.35
N LEU A 114 -10.25 4.18 2.57
CA LEU A 114 -9.34 3.65 1.57
C LEU A 114 -9.65 2.21 1.21
N GLU A 115 -10.00 1.35 2.17
CA GLU A 115 -10.37 -0.05 1.87
C GLU A 115 -11.61 -0.09 0.97
N ARG A 116 -12.66 0.66 1.34
CA ARG A 116 -13.88 0.75 0.54
C ARG A 116 -13.59 1.27 -0.86
N TYR A 117 -12.86 2.38 -0.97
CA TYR A 117 -12.54 3.00 -2.25
C TYR A 117 -11.65 2.12 -3.13
N ALA A 118 -10.69 1.41 -2.53
CA ALA A 118 -9.85 0.45 -3.25
C ALA A 118 -10.67 -0.70 -3.83
N TRP A 119 -11.64 -1.22 -3.06
CA TRP A 119 -12.57 -2.24 -3.54
C TRP A 119 -13.45 -1.71 -4.68
N GLU A 120 -14.06 -0.54 -4.52
CA GLU A 120 -14.90 0.09 -5.58
C GLU A 120 -14.11 0.26 -6.88
N LEU A 121 -12.88 0.76 -6.81
CA LEU A 121 -12.03 0.94 -7.98
C LEU A 121 -11.61 -0.38 -8.64
N ARG A 122 -11.37 -1.45 -7.88
CA ARG A 122 -11.01 -2.74 -8.49
C ARG A 122 -12.21 -3.42 -9.13
N SER A 123 -13.34 -3.44 -8.43
CA SER A 123 -14.60 -4.03 -8.92
C SER A 123 -15.14 -3.29 -10.15
N GLY A 124 -14.98 -1.96 -10.19
CA GLY A 124 -15.49 -1.11 -11.28
C GLY A 124 -14.49 -0.78 -12.39
N ALA A 125 -13.25 -1.29 -12.36
CA ALA A 125 -12.24 -0.90 -13.34
C ALA A 125 -12.52 -1.39 -14.77
N TRP A 126 -13.22 -2.52 -14.92
CA TRP A 126 -13.55 -3.13 -16.22
C TRP A 126 -14.91 -3.84 -16.14
N PRO A 127 -16.03 -3.09 -16.01
CA PRO A 127 -17.35 -3.68 -15.76
C PRO A 127 -17.85 -4.53 -16.93
N ASP A 128 -17.50 -4.14 -18.16
CA ASP A 128 -17.98 -4.82 -19.39
C ASP A 128 -17.04 -5.93 -19.88
N TRP A 129 -15.90 -6.15 -19.21
CA TRP A 129 -14.90 -7.12 -19.64
C TRP A 129 -14.79 -8.28 -18.66
N PRO A 130 -14.92 -9.54 -19.15
CA PRO A 130 -14.74 -10.70 -18.30
C PRO A 130 -13.33 -10.73 -17.73
N HIS A 131 -13.18 -11.41 -16.59
CA HIS A 131 -11.87 -11.68 -16.04
C HIS A 131 -11.10 -12.65 -16.95
N PRO A 132 -9.77 -12.50 -17.11
CA PRO A 132 -8.98 -13.47 -17.87
C PRO A 132 -8.99 -14.85 -17.18
N GLU A 133 -8.86 -15.94 -17.94
CA GLU A 133 -8.83 -17.31 -17.40
C GLU A 133 -7.42 -17.94 -17.53
N PRO A 134 -6.78 -18.38 -16.41
CA PRO A 134 -7.20 -18.21 -15.02
C PRO A 134 -7.01 -16.78 -14.51
N CYS A 135 -7.95 -16.28 -13.70
CA CYS A 135 -7.82 -14.95 -13.09
C CYS A 135 -7.10 -15.02 -11.75
N HIS A 136 -6.05 -14.21 -11.60
CA HIS A 136 -5.26 -14.07 -10.38
C HIS A 136 -5.44 -12.69 -9.73
N CYS A 137 -6.39 -11.87 -10.19
CA CYS A 137 -6.64 -10.57 -9.57
C CYS A 137 -7.01 -10.72 -8.08
N HIS A 138 -6.89 -9.63 -7.32
CA HIS A 138 -7.12 -9.65 -5.89
C HIS A 138 -8.50 -10.20 -5.52
N GLU A 139 -9.55 -9.79 -6.23
CA GLU A 139 -10.94 -10.23 -6.03
C GLU A 139 -11.07 -11.73 -6.22
N CYS A 140 -10.56 -12.26 -7.35
CA CYS A 140 -10.64 -13.69 -7.63
C CYS A 140 -9.79 -14.52 -6.66
N LEU A 141 -8.65 -14.00 -6.18
CA LEU A 141 -7.84 -14.68 -5.18
C LEU A 141 -8.47 -14.64 -3.79
N ALA A 142 -9.15 -13.54 -3.43
CA ALA A 142 -9.84 -13.41 -2.15
C ALA A 142 -11.08 -14.33 -2.07
N LEU A 143 -11.72 -14.60 -3.21
CA LEU A 143 -12.87 -15.51 -3.30
C LEU A 143 -12.48 -16.99 -3.41
N ARG A 144 -11.23 -17.31 -3.77
CA ARG A 144 -10.75 -18.69 -3.78
C ARG A 144 -10.49 -19.12 -2.34
N PRO A 145 -11.18 -20.15 -1.81
CA PRO A 145 -10.78 -20.73 -0.53
C PRO A 145 -9.32 -21.18 -0.66
N HIS A 146 -8.49 -20.79 0.31
CA HIS A 146 -7.13 -21.28 0.41
C HIS A 146 -7.19 -22.81 0.42
N ARG A 147 -6.83 -23.45 -0.70
CA ARG A 147 -6.63 -24.90 -0.76
C ARG A 147 -5.38 -25.27 0.00
#